data_AF-A0A125QID4-F1
#
_entry.id   AF-A0A125QID4-F1
#
_cell.length_a   1.000
_cell.length_b   1.000
_cell.length_c   1.000
_cell.angle_alpha   90.00
_cell.angle_beta   90.00
_cell.angle_gamma   90.00
#
_symmetry.space_group_name_H-M   'P 1'
#
loop_
_entity.id
_entity.type
_entity.pdbx_description
1 polymer ?
#
loop_
_entity_poly.entity_id
_entity_poly.type
_entity_poly.pdbx_seq_one_letter_code
_entity_poly.pdbx_strand_id
1 'polypeptide(L)'
;MVSTIKEDQNWHDTWAYAVGTSYQLTKQVVLRTGLTFDQSPTNNTDRSPRIPTGDRTIFSLGLGYQVMDNMTIDLAYSYLKEEDVKISRSNQLASYNAKYENSANGFGLGMTYKF
;
A
#
# COMPACT_ATOMS: atom_id res chain seq x y z
N MET A 1 16.18 -17.65 -33.48
CA MET A 1 16.74 -17.90 -32.13
C MET A 1 16.22 -16.81 -31.23
N VAL A 2 15.55 -17.14 -30.12
CA VAL A 2 15.16 -16.14 -29.12
C VAL A 2 16.28 -16.09 -28.09
N SER A 3 17.00 -14.98 -27.99
CA SER A 3 17.99 -14.78 -26.94
C SER A 3 17.30 -14.59 -25.59
N THR A 4 17.79 -15.25 -24.55
CA THR A 4 17.29 -15.10 -23.19
C THR A 4 17.82 -13.78 -22.60
N ILE A 5 16.92 -12.96 -22.05
CA ILE A 5 17.28 -11.75 -21.30
C ILE A 5 17.19 -12.09 -19.81
N LYS A 6 18.28 -11.83 -19.06
CA LYS A 6 18.33 -11.95 -17.60
C LYS A 6 18.31 -10.57 -16.97
N GLU A 7 17.48 -10.37 -15.95
CA GLU A 7 17.32 -9.10 -15.25
C GLU A 7 17.40 -9.35 -13.74
N ASP A 8 18.59 -9.19 -13.17
CA ASP A 8 18.82 -9.37 -11.74
C ASP A 8 18.16 -8.21 -10.96
N GLN A 9 17.36 -8.55 -9.95
CA GLN A 9 16.53 -7.59 -9.19
C GLN A 9 17.12 -7.20 -7.83
N ASN A 10 17.97 -8.05 -7.23
CA ASN A 10 18.66 -7.85 -5.95
C ASN A 10 17.77 -7.23 -4.85
N TRP A 11 16.62 -7.83 -4.60
CA TRP A 11 15.74 -7.41 -3.52
C TRP A 11 16.34 -7.71 -2.15
N HIS A 12 15.92 -6.95 -1.15
CA HIS A 12 16.33 -7.13 0.23
C HIS A 12 15.11 -7.29 1.14
N ASP A 13 15.35 -7.76 2.36
CA ASP A 13 14.34 -7.84 3.40
C ASP A 13 13.88 -6.44 3.81
N THR A 14 12.59 -6.30 4.10
CA THR A 14 11.95 -5.03 4.45
C THR A 14 11.08 -5.13 5.69
N TRP A 15 10.71 -3.97 6.22
CA TRP A 15 9.81 -3.86 7.35
C TRP A 15 8.56 -3.05 6.99
N ALA A 16 7.44 -3.45 7.59
CA ALA A 16 6.20 -2.69 7.59
C ALA A 16 5.80 -2.36 9.03
N TYR A 17 5.52 -1.09 9.30
CA TYR A 17 5.12 -0.58 10.60
C TYR A 17 3.75 0.06 10.50
N ALA A 18 2.85 -0.29 11.41
CA ALA A 18 1.51 0.28 11.45
C ALA A 18 1.17 0.77 12.86
N VAL A 19 0.53 1.93 12.93
CA VAL A 19 -0.02 2.49 14.16
C VAL A 19 -1.43 2.98 13.89
N GLY A 20 -2.34 2.79 14.84
CA GLY A 20 -3.72 3.21 14.69
C GLY A 20 -4.41 3.42 16.02
N THR A 21 -5.53 4.10 15.94
CA THR A 21 -6.40 4.37 17.09
C THR A 21 -7.83 3.95 16.77
N SER A 22 -8.54 3.51 17.81
CA SER A 22 -9.97 3.23 17.75
C SER A 22 -10.65 3.99 18.86
N TYR A 23 -11.69 4.75 18.52
CA TYR A 23 -12.41 5.60 19.44
C TYR A 23 -13.91 5.29 19.38
N GLN A 24 -14.47 4.87 20.52
CA GLN A 24 -15.90 4.67 20.68
C GLN A 24 -16.57 6.04 20.87
N LEU A 25 -17.17 6.57 19.80
CA LEU A 25 -17.79 7.90 19.83
C LEU A 25 -19.15 7.88 20.55
N THR A 26 -19.93 6.83 20.32
CA THR A 26 -21.23 6.58 20.98
C THR A 26 -21.36 5.09 21.27
N LYS A 27 -22.42 4.62 21.93
CA LYS A 27 -22.64 3.17 22.14
C LYS A 27 -22.71 2.37 20.82
N GLN A 28 -23.06 3.00 19.71
CA GLN A 28 -23.27 2.35 18.42
C GLN A 28 -22.17 2.64 17.39
N VAL A 29 -21.34 3.67 17.62
CA VAL A 29 -20.38 4.16 16.62
C VAL A 29 -18.95 4.05 17.12
N VAL A 30 -18.11 3.35 16.36
CA VAL A 30 -16.65 3.30 16.52
C VAL A 30 -15.98 3.96 15.33
N LEU A 31 -15.09 4.90 15.58
CA LEU A 31 -14.22 5.47 14.56
C LEU A 31 -12.82 4.86 14.67
N ARG A 32 -12.20 4.57 13.52
CA ARG A 32 -10.85 4.02 13.45
C ARG A 32 -10.00 4.87 12.53
N THR A 33 -8.77 5.11 12.92
CA THR A 33 -7.77 5.78 12.07
C THR A 33 -6.45 5.03 12.16
N GLY A 34 -5.67 5.06 11.09
CA GLY A 34 -4.39 4.36 11.05
C GLY A 34 -3.42 4.97 10.06
N LEU A 35 -2.14 4.79 10.34
CA LEU A 35 -1.02 5.14 9.48
C LEU A 35 -0.09 3.94 9.39
N THR A 36 0.26 3.55 8.17
CA THR A 36 1.20 2.45 7.90
C THR A 36 2.34 2.96 7.04
N PHE A 37 3.56 2.57 7.39
CA PHE A 37 4.78 2.78 6.61
C PHE A 37 5.31 1.42 6.19
N ASP A 38 5.37 1.17 4.89
CA ASP A 38 5.73 -0.10 4.29
C ASP A 38 6.93 0.11 3.34
N GLN A 39 8.07 -0.50 3.66
CA GLN A 39 9.30 -0.35 2.87
C GLN A 39 9.26 -1.22 1.61
N SER A 40 9.71 -0.64 0.48
CA SER A 40 9.85 -1.37 -0.77
C SER A 40 11.06 -2.30 -0.73
N PRO A 41 10.93 -3.55 -1.21
CA PRO A 41 12.06 -4.48 -1.30
C PRO A 41 12.98 -4.16 -2.49
N THR A 42 12.59 -3.23 -3.36
CA THR A 42 13.37 -2.86 -4.53
C THR A 42 14.39 -1.78 -4.19
N ASN A 43 15.53 -1.80 -4.87
CA ASN A 43 16.59 -0.82 -4.67
C ASN A 43 16.67 0.18 -5.84
N ASN A 44 17.41 1.28 -5.66
CA ASN A 44 17.50 2.36 -6.65
C ASN A 44 18.27 1.98 -7.93
N THR A 45 19.06 0.90 -7.92
CA THR A 45 19.94 0.48 -9.02
C THR A 45 19.31 -0.61 -9.91
N ASP A 46 18.60 -1.55 -9.28
CA ASP A 46 18.07 -2.76 -9.89
C ASP A 46 16.59 -2.67 -10.25
N ARG A 47 15.85 -1.72 -9.66
CA ARG A 47 14.45 -1.45 -10.01
C ARG A 47 14.29 -1.16 -11.50
N SER A 48 13.22 -1.67 -12.08
CA SER A 48 12.95 -1.55 -13.51
C SER A 48 11.55 -1.00 -13.79
N PRO A 49 11.31 -0.51 -15.03
CA PRO A 49 9.99 -0.04 -15.45
C PRO A 49 8.85 -1.05 -15.23
N ARG A 50 9.16 -2.34 -15.09
CA ARG A 50 8.19 -3.41 -14.83
C ARG A 50 7.69 -3.40 -13.38
N ILE A 51 8.57 -3.04 -12.44
CA ILE A 51 8.27 -2.97 -11.00
C ILE A 51 8.84 -1.65 -10.46
N PRO A 52 8.26 -0.49 -10.85
CA PRO A 52 8.79 0.81 -10.51
C PRO A 52 8.27 1.24 -9.14
N THR A 53 8.62 0.49 -8.08
CA THR A 53 7.99 0.66 -6.77
C THR A 53 8.89 1.24 -5.69
N GLY A 54 8.32 2.09 -4.84
CA GLY A 54 8.99 2.76 -3.73
C GLY A 54 8.30 2.50 -2.39
N ASP A 55 8.82 3.11 -1.32
CA ASP A 55 8.22 3.01 0.01
C ASP A 55 6.80 3.58 0.00
N ARG A 56 5.91 2.98 0.78
CA ARG A 56 4.48 3.29 0.79
C ARG A 56 4.06 3.82 2.14
N THR A 57 3.38 4.95 2.11
CA THR A 57 2.66 5.47 3.27
C THR A 57 1.16 5.30 3.03
N ILE A 58 0.49 4.59 3.94
CA ILE A 58 -0.93 4.31 3.86
C ILE A 58 -1.64 4.99 5.02
N PHE A 59 -2.55 5.90 4.69
CA PHE A 59 -3.48 6.49 5.64
C PHE A 59 -4.82 5.78 5.56
N SER A 60 -5.40 5.41 6.70
CA SER A 60 -6.66 4.67 6.76
C SER A 60 -7.65 5.30 7.71
N LEU A 61 -8.92 5.28 7.31
CA LEU A 61 -10.09 5.69 8.08
C LEU A 61 -11.11 4.56 8.09
N GLY A 62 -11.81 4.39 9.21
CA GLY A 62 -12.85 3.39 9.36
C GLY A 62 -13.99 3.84 10.25
N LEU A 63 -15.17 3.32 9.96
CA LEU A 63 -16.39 3.52 10.71
C LEU A 63 -17.05 2.16 10.96
N GLY A 64 -17.19 1.79 12.23
CA GLY A 64 -18.02 0.68 12.65
C GLY A 64 -19.35 1.21 13.20
N TYR A 65 -20.46 0.67 12.70
CA TYR A 65 -21.81 1.00 13.14
C TYR A 65 -22.56 -0.25 13.58
N GLN A 66 -22.95 -0.28 14.85
CA GLN A 66 -23.78 -1.33 15.43
C GLN A 66 -25.25 -1.07 15.02
N VAL A 67 -25.71 -1.82 14.02
CA VAL A 67 -27.08 -1.72 13.50
C VAL A 67 -28.08 -2.35 14.48
N MET A 68 -27.67 -3.45 15.10
CA MET A 68 -28.42 -4.19 16.13
C MET A 68 -27.46 -4.69 17.19
N ASP A 69 -27.95 -5.09 18.36
CA ASP A 69 -27.09 -5.57 19.46
C ASP A 69 -26.18 -6.75 19.05
N ASN A 70 -26.61 -7.53 18.06
CA ASN A 70 -25.92 -8.67 17.48
C ASN A 70 -25.35 -8.43 16.07
N MET A 71 -25.43 -7.22 15.51
CA MET A 71 -25.01 -6.95 14.13
C MET A 71 -24.27 -5.62 13.99
N THR A 72 -23.07 -5.68 13.41
CA THR A 72 -22.23 -4.52 13.12
C THR A 72 -21.88 -4.47 11.64
N ILE A 73 -21.91 -3.27 11.06
CA ILE A 73 -21.42 -2.98 9.71
C ILE A 73 -20.16 -2.12 9.85
N ASP A 74 -19.11 -2.47 9.11
CA ASP A 74 -17.87 -1.71 9.07
C ASP A 74 -17.64 -1.15 7.65
N LEU A 75 -17.27 0.12 7.59
CA LEU A 75 -16.81 0.81 6.39
C LEU A 75 -15.35 1.19 6.59
N ALA A 76 -14.53 1.01 5.56
CA ALA A 76 -13.12 1.38 5.58
C ALA A 76 -12.71 2.11 4.29
N TYR A 77 -11.84 3.09 4.43
CA TYR A 77 -11.18 3.79 3.34
C TYR A 77 -9.69 3.88 3.64
N SER A 78 -8.86 3.58 2.64
CA SER A 78 -7.41 3.71 2.73
C SER A 78 -6.87 4.45 1.52
N TYR A 79 -6.01 5.43 1.77
CA TYR A 79 -5.23 6.11 0.75
C TYR A 79 -3.78 5.68 0.86
N LEU A 80 -3.26 5.07 -0.20
CA LEU A 80 -1.87 4.68 -0.32
C LEU A 80 -1.16 5.68 -1.22
N LYS A 81 -0.09 6.27 -0.71
CA LYS A 81 0.83 7.08 -1.49
C LYS A 81 2.19 6.42 -1.50
N GLU A 82 2.72 6.22 -2.70
CA GLU A 82 4.06 5.69 -2.89
C GLU A 82 5.04 6.84 -3.12
N GLU A 83 6.28 6.65 -2.68
CA GLU A 83 7.35 7.59 -2.99
C GLU A 83 7.67 7.64 -4.49
N ASP A 84 8.12 8.81 -4.95
CA ASP A 84 8.49 9.01 -6.34
C ASP A 84 9.71 8.17 -6.73
N VAL A 85 9.55 7.30 -7.71
CA VAL A 85 10.60 6.40 -8.17
C VAL A 85 11.22 6.94 -9.45
N LYS A 86 12.54 7.20 -9.43
CA LYS A 86 13.30 7.60 -10.62
C LYS A 86 14.15 6.45 -11.13
N ILE A 87 13.93 6.05 -12.37
CA ILE A 87 14.72 5.00 -13.02
C ILE A 87 15.53 5.64 -14.13
N SER A 88 16.85 5.54 -14.05
CA SER A 88 17.77 5.98 -15.08
C SER A 88 18.70 4.84 -15.41
N ARG A 89 18.48 4.20 -16.57
CA ARG A 89 19.38 3.15 -17.07
C ARG A 89 19.88 3.52 -18.45
N SER A 90 21.17 3.36 -18.64
CA SER A 90 21.82 3.46 -19.94
C SER A 90 22.71 2.24 -20.11
N ASN A 91 22.39 1.37 -21.05
CA ASN A 91 23.21 0.23 -21.42
C ASN A 91 23.34 0.12 -22.95
N GLN A 92 24.12 -0.86 -23.43
CA GLN A 92 24.35 -1.06 -24.87
C GLN A 92 23.09 -1.44 -25.67
N LEU A 93 21.98 -1.80 -25.00
CA LEU A 93 20.72 -2.24 -25.62
C LEU A 93 19.63 -1.16 -25.61
N ALA A 94 19.59 -0.30 -24.58
CA ALA A 94 18.64 0.80 -24.46
C ALA A 94 19.10 1.85 -23.42
N SER A 95 18.69 3.10 -23.64
CA SER A 95 18.82 4.19 -22.67
C SER A 95 17.45 4.76 -22.37
N TYR A 96 17.05 4.79 -21.10
CA TYR A 96 15.76 5.33 -20.68
C TYR A 96 15.87 6.03 -19.32
N ASN A 97 15.09 7.11 -19.19
CA ASN A 97 14.92 7.87 -17.97
C ASN A 97 13.42 8.07 -17.74
N ALA A 98 12.92 7.61 -16.60
CA ALA A 98 11.51 7.68 -16.26
C ALA A 98 11.33 8.00 -14.77
N LYS A 99 10.29 8.78 -14.47
CA LYS A 99 9.80 9.03 -13.12
C LYS A 99 8.41 8.41 -12.98
N TYR A 100 8.19 7.65 -11.93
CA TYR A 100 6.91 7.03 -11.60
C TYR A 100 6.38 7.63 -10.31
N GLU A 101 5.10 8.01 -10.33
CA GLU A 101 4.36 8.54 -9.20
C GLU A 101 3.11 7.69 -9.05
N ASN A 102 3.02 6.90 -7.98
CA ASN A 102 1.93 5.95 -7.78
C ASN A 102 1.11 6.33 -6.55
N SER A 103 -0.21 6.24 -6.69
CA SER A 103 -1.13 6.32 -5.56
C SER A 103 -2.33 5.40 -5.79
N ALA A 104 -2.95 4.94 -4.71
CA ALA A 104 -4.11 4.07 -4.76
C ALA A 104 -5.14 4.45 -3.69
N ASN A 105 -6.41 4.21 -4.02
CA ASN A 105 -7.55 4.35 -3.12
C ASN A 105 -8.17 2.98 -2.89
N GLY A 106 -8.32 2.57 -1.64
CA GLY A 106 -8.96 1.33 -1.23
C GLY A 106 -10.26 1.61 -0.48
N PHE A 107 -11.29 0.79 -0.74
CA PHE A 107 -12.58 0.84 -0.06
C PHE A 107 -12.92 -0.55 0.46
N GLY A 108 -13.40 -0.64 1.70
CA GLY A 108 -13.77 -1.89 2.35
C GLY A 108 -15.16 -1.79 2.97
N LEU A 109 -15.92 -2.87 2.84
CA LEU A 109 -17.23 -3.06 3.47
C LEU A 109 -17.22 -4.41 4.18
N GLY A 110 -17.67 -4.44 5.43
CA GLY A 110 -17.74 -5.66 6.24
C GLY A 110 -19.03 -5.72 7.06
N MET A 111 -19.47 -6.94 7.37
CA MET A 111 -20.58 -7.20 8.27
C MET A 111 -20.17 -8.29 9.26
N THR A 112 -20.44 -8.05 10.54
CA THR A 112 -20.19 -9.00 11.62
C THR A 112 -21.49 -9.29 12.36
N TYR A 113 -21.82 -10.56 12.56
CA TYR A 113 -22.99 -11.01 13.32
C TYR A 113 -22.55 -11.87 14.52
N LYS A 114 -23.15 -11.66 15.69
CA LYS A 114 -22.85 -12.38 16.94
C LYS A 114 -24.04 -13.27 17.34
N PHE A 115 -23.80 -14.57 17.49
CA PHE A 115 -24.78 -15.58 17.93
C PHE A 115 -24.83 -15.70 19.46
#